data_AF-A0A9D1MLG8-F1
#
_entry.id   AF-A0A9D1MLG8-F1
#
_cell.length_a   1.000
_cell.length_b   1.000
_cell.length_c   1.000
_cell.angle_alpha   90.00
_cell.angle_beta   90.00
_cell.angle_gamma   90.00
#
_symmetry.space_group_name_H-M   'P 1'
#
loop_
_entity.id
_entity.type
_entity.pdbx_description
1 polymer ?
#
loop_
_entity_poly.entity_id
_entity_poly.type
_entity_poly.pdbx_seq_one_letter_code
_entity_poly.pdbx_strand_id
1 'polypeptide(L)'
;MNTLMAIVSFASLPCALFDADLTQFVCAYEGVEEAYCVMYEDIALVAAKVRPMFGRSEAQAYKNALKQAVKEEFSCREVVISTDSDIFYLAKKASESDLSEEEVRRLIGNALKRAGILE
;
A
#
# COMPACT_ATOMS: atom_id res chain seq x y z
N MET A 1 12.37 -19.72 -38.88
CA MET A 1 12.91 -19.77 -37.51
C MET A 1 13.77 -18.54 -37.33
N ASN A 2 13.37 -17.61 -36.46
CA ASN A 2 14.28 -16.69 -35.78
C ASN A 2 13.54 -16.06 -34.60
N THR A 3 14.03 -16.45 -33.43
CA THR A 3 13.66 -16.08 -32.05
C THR A 3 13.85 -14.58 -31.81
N LEU A 4 12.77 -13.87 -31.48
CA LEU A 4 12.85 -12.59 -30.79
C LEU A 4 12.70 -12.84 -29.29
N MET A 5 13.87 -12.84 -28.67
CA MET A 5 14.10 -12.83 -27.23
C MET A 5 13.49 -11.53 -26.68
N ALA A 6 12.27 -11.60 -26.15
CA ALA A 6 11.66 -10.48 -25.44
C ALA A 6 12.48 -10.23 -24.18
N ILE A 7 13.24 -9.15 -24.20
CA ILE A 7 14.06 -8.66 -23.12
C ILE A 7 13.14 -8.44 -21.92
N VAL A 8 13.45 -9.15 -20.84
CA VAL A 8 12.82 -9.01 -19.53
C VAL A 8 13.26 -7.64 -19.00
N SER A 9 12.49 -6.60 -19.29
CA SER A 9 12.60 -5.34 -18.59
C SER A 9 12.03 -5.55 -17.19
N PHE A 10 12.80 -6.18 -16.30
CA PHE A 10 12.72 -5.89 -14.87
C PHE A 10 13.22 -4.45 -14.73
N ALA A 11 12.34 -3.50 -15.02
CA ALA A 11 12.48 -2.16 -14.50
C ALA A 11 12.44 -2.34 -12.99
N SER A 12 13.61 -2.35 -12.36
CA SER A 12 13.74 -1.98 -10.96
C SER A 12 13.24 -0.55 -10.89
N LEU A 13 11.92 -0.39 -10.74
CA LEU A 13 11.30 0.88 -10.44
C LEU A 13 12.08 1.43 -9.24
N PRO A 14 12.48 2.72 -9.25
CA PRO A 14 12.89 3.35 -8.01
C PRO A 14 11.72 3.14 -7.06
N CYS A 15 11.92 2.31 -6.03
CA CYS A 15 10.98 2.14 -4.94
C CYS A 15 10.90 3.48 -4.22
N ALA A 16 10.17 4.44 -4.80
CA ALA A 16 9.66 5.55 -4.06
C ALA A 16 8.81 4.91 -2.96
N LEU A 17 9.32 4.95 -1.72
CA LEU A 17 8.61 4.37 -0.59
C LEU A 17 7.20 4.94 -0.49
N PHE A 18 6.98 6.13 -1.02
CA PHE A 18 5.66 6.71 -1.19
C PHE A 18 5.25 6.66 -2.66
N ASP A 19 4.09 6.06 -2.93
CA ASP A 19 3.51 5.99 -4.26
C ASP A 19 2.27 6.90 -4.32
N ALA A 20 2.43 8.04 -5.00
CA ALA A 20 1.41 9.06 -5.10
C ALA A 20 0.23 8.61 -5.97
N ASP A 21 0.49 7.87 -7.05
CA ASP A 21 -0.52 7.30 -7.94
C ASP A 21 -1.39 6.27 -7.21
N LEU A 22 -0.76 5.37 -6.44
CA LEU A 22 -1.46 4.42 -5.58
C LEU A 22 -2.32 5.14 -4.53
N THR A 23 -1.78 6.18 -3.91
CA THR A 23 -2.53 6.98 -2.93
C THR A 23 -3.74 7.64 -3.56
N GLN A 24 -3.60 8.23 -4.75
CA GLN A 24 -4.71 8.84 -5.49
C GLN A 24 -5.77 7.80 -5.89
N PHE A 25 -5.34 6.64 -6.37
CA PHE A 25 -6.24 5.54 -6.72
C PHE A 25 -7.07 5.08 -5.51
N VAL A 26 -6.43 4.87 -4.35
CA VAL A 26 -7.14 4.46 -3.14
C VAL A 26 -8.07 5.55 -2.63
N CYS A 27 -7.65 6.82 -2.64
CA CYS A 27 -8.50 7.95 -2.24
C CYS A 27 -9.73 8.11 -3.14
N ALA A 28 -9.65 7.71 -4.41
CA ALA A 28 -10.78 7.69 -5.33
C ALA A 28 -11.75 6.52 -5.11
N TYR A 29 -11.36 5.52 -4.30
CA TYR A 29 -12.18 4.35 -4.04
C TYR A 29 -13.37 4.69 -3.12
N GLU A 30 -14.58 4.28 -3.51
CA GLU A 30 -15.81 4.63 -2.78
C GLU A 30 -15.72 4.19 -1.31
N GLY A 31 -16.02 5.10 -0.38
CA GLY A 31 -16.00 4.81 1.06
C GLY A 31 -14.67 5.07 1.76
N VAL A 32 -13.60 5.40 1.02
CA VAL A 32 -12.36 5.96 1.57
C VAL A 32 -12.57 7.46 1.82
N GLU A 33 -12.25 7.92 3.03
CA GLU A 33 -12.24 9.34 3.37
C GLU A 33 -10.87 9.97 3.13
N GLU A 34 -9.81 9.25 3.52
CA GLU A 34 -8.41 9.67 3.36
C GLU A 34 -7.54 8.42 3.34
N ALA A 35 -6.47 8.40 2.54
CA ALA A 35 -5.53 7.30 2.52
C ALA A 35 -4.10 7.80 2.32
N TYR A 36 -3.16 7.02 2.85
CA TYR A 36 -1.73 7.18 2.59
C TYR A 36 -1.16 5.81 2.26
N CYS A 37 -0.54 5.71 1.08
CA CYS A 37 0.01 4.47 0.59
C CYS A 37 1.52 4.52 0.54
N VAL A 38 2.14 3.42 0.94
CA VAL A 38 3.58 3.28 1.01
C VAL A 38 3.98 1.95 0.39
N MET A 39 4.92 1.98 -0.55
CA MET A 39 5.53 0.81 -1.17
C MET A 39 6.79 0.43 -0.41
N TYR A 40 6.79 -0.72 0.25
CA TYR A 40 7.99 -1.27 0.89
C TYR A 40 8.41 -2.53 0.14
N GLU A 41 9.52 -2.46 -0.59
CA GLU A 41 9.95 -3.51 -1.53
C GLU A 41 8.82 -3.80 -2.56
N ASP A 42 8.21 -4.98 -2.54
CA ASP A 42 7.07 -5.36 -3.39
C ASP A 42 5.73 -5.40 -2.63
N ILE A 43 5.68 -4.82 -1.42
CA ILE A 43 4.52 -4.81 -0.54
C ILE A 43 3.91 -3.40 -0.52
N ALA A 44 2.66 -3.30 -0.97
CA ALA A 44 1.87 -2.08 -0.85
C ALA A 44 1.18 -2.02 0.52
N LEU A 45 1.63 -1.13 1.40
CA LEU A 45 0.90 -0.79 2.62
C LEU A 45 -0.07 0.36 2.34
N VAL A 46 -1.35 0.06 2.39
CA VAL A 46 -2.44 1.01 2.21
C VAL A 46 -3.04 1.31 3.57
N ALA A 47 -2.74 2.49 4.11
CA ALA A 47 -3.34 2.96 5.34
C ALA A 47 -4.52 3.87 4.98
N ALA A 48 -5.74 3.37 5.15
CA ALA A 48 -6.96 4.05 4.71
C ALA A 48 -7.90 4.32 5.90
N LYS A 49 -8.34 5.57 6.00
CA LYS A 49 -9.48 5.95 6.81
C LYS A 49 -10.73 5.76 5.97
N VAL A 50 -11.60 4.86 6.39
CA VAL A 50 -12.84 4.50 5.68
C VAL A 50 -14.04 4.90 6.51
N ARG A 51 -15.17 5.13 5.85
CA ARG A 51 -16.44 5.40 6.53
C ARG A 51 -16.80 4.26 7.49
N PRO A 52 -17.46 4.56 8.62
CA PRO A 52 -17.87 3.55 9.58
C PRO A 52 -18.84 2.56 8.91
N MET A 53 -18.46 1.30 8.92
CA MET A 53 -19.29 0.19 8.43
C MET A 53 -19.94 -0.51 9.62
N PHE A 54 -21.25 -0.80 9.51
CA PHE A 54 -22.04 -1.30 10.64
C PHE A 54 -21.82 -2.81 10.89
N GLY A 55 -21.15 -3.52 9.98
CA GLY A 55 -20.89 -4.97 10.08
C GLY A 55 -19.42 -5.36 9.91
N ARG A 56 -18.94 -6.31 10.73
CA ARG A 56 -17.58 -6.89 10.59
C ARG A 56 -17.36 -7.57 9.24
N SER A 57 -18.37 -8.29 8.75
CA SER A 57 -18.31 -8.95 7.43
C SER A 57 -18.26 -7.95 6.28
N GLU A 58 -18.96 -6.83 6.41
CA GLU A 58 -18.96 -5.73 5.43
C GLU A 58 -17.58 -5.06 5.39
N ALA A 59 -17.02 -4.73 6.56
CA ALA A 59 -15.67 -4.18 6.68
C ALA A 59 -14.60 -5.12 6.09
N GLN A 60 -14.72 -6.44 6.30
CA GLN A 60 -13.79 -7.40 5.73
C GLN A 60 -13.95 -7.55 4.21
N ALA A 61 -15.19 -7.60 3.72
CA ALA A 61 -15.48 -7.68 2.28
C ALA A 61 -14.94 -6.43 1.56
N TYR A 62 -15.13 -5.26 2.16
CA TYR A 62 -14.59 -4.00 1.65
C TYR A 62 -13.06 -4.01 1.59
N LYS A 63 -12.39 -4.40 2.68
CA LYS A 63 -10.92 -4.53 2.71
C LYS A 63 -10.42 -5.49 1.64
N ASN A 64 -11.10 -6.62 1.44
CA ASN A 64 -10.73 -7.60 0.42
C ASN A 64 -10.92 -7.04 -0.99
N ALA A 65 -12.01 -6.33 -1.25
CA ALA A 65 -12.28 -5.69 -2.54
C ALA A 65 -11.25 -4.61 -2.88
N LEU A 66 -10.94 -3.73 -1.93
CA LEU A 66 -9.90 -2.71 -2.08
C LEU A 66 -8.52 -3.35 -2.29
N LYS A 67 -8.19 -4.37 -1.51
CA LYS A 67 -6.94 -5.14 -1.65
C LYS A 67 -6.80 -5.71 -3.06
N GLN A 68 -7.88 -6.28 -3.59
CA GLN A 68 -7.89 -6.87 -4.92
C GLN A 68 -7.74 -5.79 -6.01
N ALA A 69 -8.49 -4.70 -5.92
CA ALA A 69 -8.42 -3.60 -6.89
C ALA A 69 -7.00 -3.01 -7.00
N VAL A 70 -6.35 -2.77 -5.86
CA VAL A 70 -4.95 -2.30 -5.82
C VAL A 70 -4.00 -3.32 -6.45
N LYS A 71 -4.20 -4.61 -6.18
CA LYS A 71 -3.35 -5.66 -6.73
C LYS A 71 -3.48 -5.80 -8.25
N GLU A 72 -4.70 -5.64 -8.78
CA GLU A 72 -4.95 -5.69 -10.22
C GLU A 72 -4.35 -4.48 -10.95
N GLU A 73 -4.45 -3.28 -10.38
CA GLU A 73 -3.97 -2.04 -11.00
C GLU A 73 -2.43 -1.91 -10.93
N PHE A 74 -1.83 -2.16 -9.76
CA PHE A 74 -0.41 -1.87 -9.51
C PHE A 74 0.51 -3.10 -9.56
N SER A 75 -0.04 -4.30 -9.84
CA SER A 75 0.72 -5.56 -9.94
C SER A 75 1.63 -5.87 -8.74
N CYS A 76 1.25 -5.43 -7.53
CA CYS A 76 2.04 -5.66 -6.31
C CYS A 76 2.04 -7.15 -5.91
N ARG A 77 3.17 -7.64 -5.37
CA ARG A 77 3.27 -9.01 -4.84
C ARG A 77 2.28 -9.21 -3.70
N GLU A 78 2.23 -8.24 -2.79
CA GLU A 78 1.35 -8.24 -1.65
C GLU A 78 0.77 -6.84 -1.39
N VAL A 79 -0.49 -6.81 -0.94
CA VAL A 79 -1.20 -5.59 -0.59
C VAL A 79 -1.77 -5.77 0.81
N VAL A 80 -1.55 -4.75 1.64
CA VAL A 80 -1.92 -4.72 3.04
C VAL A 80 -2.85 -3.54 3.25
N ILE A 81 -4.12 -3.82 3.53
CA ILE A 81 -5.09 -2.77 3.86
C ILE A 81 -5.18 -2.66 5.38
N SER A 82 -4.74 -1.51 5.91
CA SER A 82 -4.91 -1.17 7.31
C SER A 82 -5.88 -0.01 7.47
N THR A 83 -6.83 -0.18 8.38
CA THR A 83 -7.74 0.88 8.85
C THR A 83 -7.42 1.29 10.29
N ASP A 84 -6.27 0.84 10.78
CA ASP A 84 -5.78 1.16 12.12
C ASP A 84 -5.26 2.60 12.15
N SER A 85 -5.65 3.36 13.18
CA SER A 85 -5.30 4.78 13.27
C SER A 85 -3.79 4.99 13.48
N ASP A 86 -3.10 4.13 14.23
CA ASP A 86 -1.64 4.24 14.39
C ASP A 86 -0.94 4.04 13.04
N ILE A 87 -1.30 3.01 12.29
CA ILE A 87 -0.72 2.76 10.96
C ILE A 87 -1.01 3.93 10.00
N PHE A 88 -2.20 4.51 10.08
CA PHE A 88 -2.56 5.70 9.29
C PHE A 88 -1.65 6.90 9.58
N TYR A 89 -1.45 7.25 10.85
CA TYR A 89 -0.58 8.37 11.21
C TYR A 89 0.89 8.09 10.89
N LEU A 90 1.32 6.83 10.96
CA LEU A 90 2.66 6.41 10.56
C LEU A 90 2.88 6.60 9.04
N ALA A 91 1.92 6.16 8.21
CA ALA A 91 1.99 6.34 6.76
C ALA A 91 1.88 7.82 6.35
N LYS A 92 1.00 8.58 7.02
CA LYS A 92 0.89 10.03 6.85
C LYS A 92 2.21 10.74 7.18
N LYS A 93 2.82 10.40 8.33
CA LYS A 93 4.12 10.96 8.72
C LYS A 93 5.20 10.64 7.70
N ALA A 94 5.22 9.42 7.16
CA ALA A 94 6.14 9.03 6.10
C ALA A 94 5.94 9.82 4.79
N SER A 95 4.71 10.25 4.50
CA SER A 95 4.36 11.05 3.32
C SER A 95 4.66 12.54 3.50
N GLU A 96 4.43 13.09 4.70
CA GLU A 96 4.52 14.54 4.96
C GLU A 96 5.87 15.00 5.52
N SER A 97 6.68 14.10 6.07
CA SER A 97 7.95 14.46 6.73
C SER A 97 9.13 14.31 5.78
N ASP A 98 10.14 15.17 5.96
CA ASP A 98 11.47 15.06 5.33
C ASP A 98 12.29 13.93 5.98
N LEU A 99 11.68 12.75 6.11
CA LEU A 99 12.33 11.56 6.62
C LEU A 99 13.21 10.97 5.51
N SER A 100 14.40 10.55 5.88
CA SER A 100 15.24 9.80 4.97
C SER A 100 14.58 8.46 4.61
N GLU A 101 14.94 7.94 3.43
CA GLU A 101 14.45 6.66 2.92
C GLU A 101 14.63 5.51 3.95
N GLU A 102 15.73 5.51 4.69
CA GLU A 102 16.02 4.54 5.75
C GLU A 102 15.06 4.66 6.95
N GLU A 103 14.70 5.88 7.35
CA GLU A 103 13.76 6.12 8.45
C GLU A 103 12.35 5.67 8.06
N VAL A 104 11.91 5.98 6.83
CA VAL A 104 10.63 5.51 6.29
C VAL A 104 10.62 3.99 6.22
N ARG A 105 11.67 3.35 5.70
CA ARG A 105 11.81 1.88 5.69
C ARG A 105 11.70 1.29 7.09
N ARG A 106 12.39 1.85 8.08
CA ARG A 106 12.35 1.35 9.46
C ARG A 106 10.97 1.48 10.08
N LEU A 107 10.32 2.62 9.87
CA LEU A 107 9.01 2.93 10.42
C LEU A 107 7.93 2.00 9.84
N ILE A 108 7.96 1.78 8.52
CA ILE A 108 7.00 0.95 7.80
C ILE A 108 7.29 -0.54 7.99
N GLY A 109 8.56 -0.95 7.97
CA GLY A 109 8.96 -2.32 8.28
C GLY A 109 8.51 -2.76 9.67
N ASN A 110 8.61 -1.88 10.68
CA ASN A 110 8.06 -2.15 12.01
C ASN A 110 6.53 -2.26 12.02
N ALA A 111 5.83 -1.44 11.24
CA ALA A 111 4.37 -1.51 11.11
C ALA A 111 3.93 -2.83 10.45
N LEU A 112 4.63 -3.26 9.39
CA LEU A 112 4.39 -4.53 8.70
C LEU A 112 4.68 -5.75 9.59
N LYS A 113 5.74 -5.70 10.40
CA LYS A 113 6.02 -6.74 11.42
C LYS A 113 4.91 -6.83 12.47
N ARG A 114 4.44 -5.68 12.97
CA ARG A 114 3.30 -5.63 13.91
C ARG A 114 2.00 -6.15 13.30
N ALA A 115 1.82 -5.96 11.99
CA ALA A 115 0.68 -6.50 11.25
C ALA A 115 0.81 -8.01 10.96
N GLY A 116 1.95 -8.64 11.30
CA GLY A 116 2.21 -10.06 11.07
C GLY A 116 2.52 -10.42 9.62
N ILE A 117 3.02 -9.46 8.84
CA ILE A 117 3.21 -9.60 7.39
C ILE A 117 4.68 -9.82 7.05
N LEU A 118 5.58 -9.20 7.82
CA LEU A 118 7.01 -9.52 7.80
C LEU A 118 7.35 -10.35 9.04
N GLU A 119 8.06 -11.46 8.83
CA GLU A 119 8.67 -12.29 9.89
C GLU A 119 10.01 -11.70 10.38
#